data_AF-A0A8J3ZV29-F1
#
_entry.id   AF-A0A8J3ZV29-F1
#
_cell.length_a   1.000
_cell.length_b   1.000
_cell.length_c   1.000
_cell.angle_alpha   90.00
_cell.angle_beta   90.00
_cell.angle_gamma   90.00
#
_symmetry.space_group_name_H-M   'P 1'
#
loop_
_entity.id
_entity.type
_entity.pdbx_description
1 polymer ?
#
loop_
_entity_poly.entity_id
_entity_poly.type
_entity_poly.pdbx_seq_one_letter_code
_entity_poly.pdbx_strand_id
1 'polypeptide(L)'
;MTSGFPVPLRSLAGRINARARWSLAAIADQLEAELEQGGELQHEECVAAEAPFTRAYERLAPARARVFRMAAVPDAAEVSVDDVAALLGLPVHAAWRELDALVDAFLIEEAEVPGHYRYRGLIRRIARRHAGLVDGPEAIAGALGRLAAAARPLVATG
;
A
#
# COMPACT_ATOMS: atom_id res chain seq x y z
N MET A 1 -28.92 15.87 -23.76
CA MET A 1 -29.72 15.81 -22.52
C MET A 1 -29.82 14.32 -22.20
N THR A 2 -29.19 13.71 -21.22
CA THR A 2 -28.50 14.14 -20.00
C THR A 2 -27.58 12.96 -19.66
N SER A 3 -26.26 13.07 -19.80
CA SER A 3 -25.36 12.00 -19.32
C SER A 3 -25.27 12.12 -17.80
N GLY A 4 -26.02 11.27 -17.11
CA GLY A 4 -26.13 11.20 -15.66
C GLY A 4 -24.89 10.61 -15.00
N PHE A 5 -23.82 11.39 -14.94
CA PHE A 5 -22.73 11.14 -13.99
C PHE A 5 -22.98 11.98 -12.73
N PRO A 6 -23.14 11.35 -11.55
CA PRO A 6 -23.18 12.06 -10.27
C PRO A 6 -21.90 12.89 -10.04
N VAL A 7 -22.07 13.99 -9.32
CA VAL A 7 -21.25 15.21 -9.39
C VAL A 7 -20.01 15.32 -8.47
N PRO A 8 -19.52 14.34 -7.67
CA PRO A 8 -18.28 14.58 -6.90
C PRO A 8 -16.97 14.52 -7.74
N LEU A 9 -16.86 13.63 -8.72
CA LEU A 9 -15.56 13.26 -9.32
C LEU A 9 -14.93 14.30 -10.27
N ARG A 10 -15.68 15.28 -10.78
CA ARG A 10 -15.09 16.33 -11.64
C ARG A 10 -14.28 17.37 -10.88
N SER A 11 -14.53 17.55 -9.58
CA SER A 11 -13.82 18.56 -8.78
C SER A 11 -12.44 18.10 -8.30
N LEU A 12 -12.12 16.81 -8.35
CA LEU A 12 -10.78 16.29 -8.05
C LEU A 12 -9.86 16.37 -9.27
N ALA A 13 -10.34 15.98 -10.46
CA ALA A 13 -9.58 16.03 -11.70
C ALA A 13 -9.07 17.44 -12.06
N GLY A 14 -9.88 18.48 -11.80
CA GLY A 14 -9.49 19.88 -12.04
C GLY A 14 -8.49 20.47 -11.04
N ARG A 15 -8.39 19.90 -9.82
CA ARG A 15 -7.50 20.41 -8.75
C ARG A 15 -6.13 19.74 -8.71
N ILE A 16 -6.00 18.57 -9.34
CA ILE A 16 -4.71 17.90 -9.57
C ILE A 16 -3.75 18.79 -10.37
N ASN A 17 -4.27 19.66 -11.25
CA ASN A 17 -3.45 20.55 -12.08
C ASN A 17 -3.01 21.85 -11.36
N ALA A 18 -3.55 22.16 -10.18
CA ALA A 18 -3.35 23.47 -9.52
C ALA A 18 -2.35 23.45 -8.36
N ARG A 19 -1.93 22.28 -7.85
CA ARG A 19 -0.89 22.15 -6.81
C ARG A 19 -0.14 20.83 -6.96
N ALA A 20 1.06 20.87 -7.55
CA ALA A 20 2.00 19.77 -7.76
C ALA A 20 2.60 19.16 -6.46
N ARG A 21 1.85 19.09 -5.35
CA ARG A 21 2.32 18.57 -4.07
C ARG A 21 1.28 17.77 -3.27
N TRP A 22 0.21 17.32 -3.92
CA TRP A 22 -0.64 16.30 -3.31
C TRP A 22 0.01 14.95 -3.58
N SER A 23 0.42 14.25 -2.52
CA SER A 23 0.88 12.86 -2.65
C SER A 23 -0.26 12.03 -3.21
N LEU A 24 0.07 11.03 -4.04
CA LEU A 24 -0.89 10.03 -4.50
C LEU A 24 -1.64 9.44 -3.29
N ALA A 25 -0.90 9.22 -2.21
CA ALA A 25 -1.41 8.96 -0.88
C ALA A 25 -2.55 9.91 -0.51
N ALA A 26 -2.38 11.21 -0.29
CA ALA A 26 -3.47 12.13 0.10
C ALA A 26 -4.78 12.03 -0.73
N ILE A 27 -4.69 11.67 -2.01
CA ILE A 27 -5.88 11.39 -2.85
C ILE A 27 -6.63 10.13 -2.37
N ALA A 28 -5.92 9.08 -1.97
CA ALA A 28 -6.52 7.92 -1.31
C ALA A 28 -7.13 8.21 0.07
N ASP A 29 -6.72 9.26 0.80
CA ASP A 29 -7.31 9.62 2.13
C ASP A 29 -8.68 10.18 1.90
N GLN A 30 -8.70 11.17 1.02
CA GLN A 30 -9.92 11.83 0.64
C GLN A 30 -10.91 10.83 0.03
N LEU A 31 -10.42 9.92 -0.82
CA LEU A 31 -11.29 8.89 -1.37
C LEU A 31 -11.80 7.95 -0.28
N GLU A 32 -10.94 7.41 0.57
CA GLU A 32 -11.36 6.48 1.63
C GLU A 32 -12.40 7.10 2.57
N ALA A 33 -12.22 8.38 2.94
CA ALA A 33 -13.20 9.13 3.72
C ALA A 33 -14.53 9.34 2.96
N GLU A 34 -14.48 9.57 1.64
CA GLU A 34 -15.67 9.64 0.78
C GLU A 34 -16.34 8.26 0.63
N LEU A 35 -15.55 7.17 0.59
CA LEU A 35 -16.04 5.80 0.52
C LEU A 35 -16.80 5.41 1.79
N GLU A 36 -16.26 5.75 2.96
CA GLU A 36 -16.87 5.49 4.26
C GLU A 36 -18.16 6.29 4.50
N GLN A 37 -18.29 7.49 3.89
CA GLN A 37 -19.48 8.34 4.01
C GLN A 37 -20.57 7.98 2.99
N GLY A 38 -20.20 7.47 1.82
CA GLY A 38 -21.11 7.10 0.74
C GLY A 38 -21.47 5.61 0.78
N GLY A 39 -22.35 5.22 1.71
CA GLY A 39 -22.86 3.86 1.79
C GLY A 39 -23.29 3.29 0.42
N GLU A 40 -22.73 2.13 0.07
CA GLU A 40 -23.15 1.21 -1.00
C GLU A 40 -23.00 1.63 -2.49
N LEU A 41 -22.29 2.72 -2.84
CA LEU A 41 -22.24 3.18 -4.24
C LEU A 41 -20.87 3.10 -4.96
N GLN A 42 -20.01 2.08 -4.78
CA GLN A 42 -18.59 2.28 -5.16
C GLN A 42 -17.89 1.12 -5.87
N HIS A 43 -18.27 0.85 -7.12
CA HIS A 43 -17.43 0.06 -8.03
C HIS A 43 -16.68 0.95 -9.04
N GLU A 44 -17.38 1.84 -9.74
CA GLU A 44 -16.76 2.70 -10.76
C GLU A 44 -15.89 3.81 -10.16
N GLU A 45 -16.29 4.40 -9.03
CA GLU A 45 -15.51 5.44 -8.34
C GLU A 45 -14.24 4.86 -7.68
N CYS A 46 -14.33 3.63 -7.16
CA CYS A 46 -13.16 2.87 -6.68
C CYS A 46 -12.16 2.63 -7.82
N VAL A 47 -12.61 2.14 -8.99
CA VAL A 47 -11.71 1.87 -10.13
C VAL A 47 -11.03 3.15 -10.64
N ALA A 48 -11.75 4.28 -10.66
CA ALA A 48 -11.18 5.56 -11.07
C ALA A 48 -10.09 6.04 -10.10
N ALA A 49 -10.28 5.83 -8.80
CA ALA A 49 -9.33 6.21 -7.78
C ALA A 49 -8.14 5.26 -7.65
N GLU A 50 -8.31 3.99 -8.03
CA GLU A 50 -7.24 2.99 -8.12
C GLU A 50 -6.29 3.25 -9.30
N ALA A 51 -6.74 3.95 -10.34
CA ALA A 51 -5.99 4.11 -11.59
C ALA A 51 -4.60 4.78 -11.42
N PRO A 52 -4.42 5.85 -10.64
CA PRO A 52 -3.10 6.44 -10.39
C PRO A 52 -2.17 5.49 -9.64
N PHE A 53 -2.70 4.71 -8.68
CA PHE A 53 -1.92 3.72 -7.92
C PHE A 53 -1.50 2.55 -8.79
N THR A 54 -2.41 2.07 -9.63
CA THR A 54 -2.13 1.00 -10.60
C THR A 54 -0.99 1.42 -11.52
N ARG A 55 -1.00 2.66 -12.04
CA ARG A 55 0.12 3.19 -12.86
C ARG A 55 1.42 3.37 -12.10
N ALA A 56 1.37 3.75 -10.82
CA ALA A 56 2.56 3.83 -9.99
C ALA A 56 3.14 2.43 -9.75
N TYR A 57 2.28 1.47 -9.44
CA TYR A 57 2.61 0.06 -9.24
C TYR A 57 3.18 -0.62 -10.51
N GLU A 58 2.58 -0.40 -11.67
CA GLU A 58 3.05 -0.95 -12.96
C GLU A 58 4.44 -0.46 -13.38
N ARG A 59 4.87 0.70 -12.88
CA ARG A 59 6.21 1.25 -13.13
C ARG A 59 7.28 0.73 -12.17
N LEU A 60 6.90 0.00 -11.12
CA LEU A 60 7.85 -0.56 -10.18
C LEU A 60 8.65 -1.70 -10.83
N ALA A 61 9.93 -1.79 -10.49
CA ALA A 61 10.70 -2.99 -10.80
C ALA A 61 10.05 -4.22 -10.13
N PRO A 62 10.13 -5.43 -10.73
CA PRO A 62 9.45 -6.63 -10.21
C PRO A 62 9.74 -6.93 -8.73
N ALA A 63 10.98 -6.70 -8.28
CA ALA A 63 11.37 -6.88 -6.88
C ALA A 63 10.63 -5.91 -5.94
N ARG A 64 10.54 -4.63 -6.32
CA ARG A 64 9.84 -3.59 -5.56
C ARG A 64 8.34 -3.79 -5.54
N ALA A 65 7.76 -4.19 -6.68
CA ALA A 65 6.35 -4.56 -6.77
C ALA A 65 6.02 -5.70 -5.78
N ARG A 66 6.92 -6.68 -5.66
CA ARG A 66 6.77 -7.76 -4.67
C ARG A 66 6.88 -7.24 -3.23
N VAL A 67 7.81 -6.33 -2.93
CA VAL A 67 7.91 -5.70 -1.60
C VAL A 67 6.60 -4.99 -1.23
N PHE A 68 6.07 -4.16 -2.13
CA PHE A 68 4.80 -3.46 -1.94
C PHE A 68 3.64 -4.40 -1.62
N ARG A 69 3.49 -5.48 -2.39
CA ARG A 69 2.41 -6.46 -2.17
C ARG A 69 2.57 -7.21 -0.85
N MET A 70 3.77 -7.73 -0.59
CA MET A 70 4.03 -8.62 0.56
C MET A 70 4.07 -7.87 1.89
N ALA A 71 4.55 -6.63 1.92
CA ALA A 71 4.58 -5.82 3.14
C ALA A 71 3.17 -5.39 3.62
N ALA A 72 2.16 -5.43 2.75
CA ALA A 72 0.77 -5.17 3.13
C ALA A 72 0.04 -6.39 3.71
N VAL A 73 0.60 -7.60 3.55
CA VAL A 73 -0.05 -8.88 3.94
C VAL A 73 -0.38 -8.98 5.43
N PRO A 74 0.48 -8.54 6.38
CA PRO A 74 0.18 -8.60 7.81
C PRO A 74 -1.03 -7.75 8.25
N ASP A 75 -1.55 -6.90 7.36
CA ASP A 75 -2.67 -5.98 7.61
C ASP A 75 -2.46 -5.02 8.79
N ALA A 76 -1.19 -4.77 9.13
CA ALA A 76 -0.80 -3.80 10.15
C ALA A 76 -0.97 -2.36 9.64
N ALA A 77 -1.19 -1.43 10.57
CA ALA A 77 -1.19 0.01 10.27
C ALA A 77 0.20 0.48 9.81
N GLU A 78 1.24 -0.05 10.45
CA GLU A 78 2.64 0.26 10.18
C GLU A 78 3.44 -1.04 10.03
N VAL A 79 4.49 -0.98 9.23
CA VAL A 79 5.42 -2.08 9.01
C VAL A 79 6.85 -1.56 9.18
N SER A 80 7.67 -2.25 9.95
CA SER A 80 9.08 -1.90 10.11
C SER A 80 9.93 -2.44 8.96
N VAL A 81 11.14 -1.88 8.77
CA VAL A 81 12.15 -2.45 7.87
C VAL A 81 12.43 -3.92 8.22
N ASP A 82 12.52 -4.25 9.51
CA ASP A 82 12.82 -5.60 9.98
C ASP A 82 11.67 -6.57 9.66
N ASP A 83 10.42 -6.13 9.78
CA ASP A 83 9.26 -6.94 9.38
C ASP A 83 9.31 -7.28 7.89
N VAL A 84 9.61 -6.29 7.04
CA VAL A 84 9.71 -6.49 5.58
C VAL A 84 10.89 -7.39 5.23
N ALA A 85 12.03 -7.21 5.90
CA ALA A 85 13.19 -8.08 5.75
C ALA A 85 12.85 -9.53 6.10
N ALA A 86 12.16 -9.76 7.23
CA ALA A 86 11.70 -11.08 7.63
C ALA A 86 10.69 -11.68 6.65
N LEU A 87 9.66 -10.90 6.26
CA LEU A 87 8.62 -11.32 5.33
C LEU A 87 9.21 -11.81 4.01
N LEU A 88 10.24 -11.14 3.48
CA LEU A 88 10.79 -11.43 2.15
C LEU A 88 12.10 -12.22 2.17
N GLY A 89 12.68 -12.46 3.34
CA GLY A 89 14.01 -13.08 3.46
C GLY A 89 15.11 -12.20 2.86
N LEU A 90 14.96 -10.88 2.97
CA LEU A 90 15.91 -9.90 2.43
C LEU A 90 16.88 -9.41 3.52
N PRO A 91 18.09 -8.97 3.15
CA PRO A 91 18.90 -8.16 4.05
C PRO A 91 18.16 -6.86 4.44
N VAL A 92 18.29 -6.43 5.70
CA VAL A 92 17.64 -5.22 6.24
C VAL A 92 17.91 -3.98 5.36
N HIS A 93 19.15 -3.78 4.92
CA HIS A 93 19.50 -2.65 4.05
C HIS A 93 18.78 -2.69 2.68
N ALA A 94 18.50 -3.87 2.15
CA ALA A 94 17.78 -4.03 0.89
C ALA A 94 16.28 -3.75 1.10
N ALA A 95 15.71 -4.23 2.21
CA ALA A 95 14.34 -3.90 2.59
C ALA A 95 14.13 -2.39 2.76
N TRP A 96 15.06 -1.71 3.45
CA TRP A 96 15.03 -0.25 3.61
C TRP A 96 15.04 0.48 2.26
N ARG A 97 15.96 0.11 1.36
CA ARG A 97 16.04 0.73 0.02
C ARG A 97 14.77 0.58 -0.80
N GLU A 98 14.10 -0.57 -0.70
CA GLU A 98 12.84 -0.78 -1.44
C GLU A 98 11.68 -0.03 -0.81
N LEU A 99 11.63 0.09 0.53
CA LEU A 99 10.63 0.90 1.22
C LEU A 99 10.81 2.40 0.95
N ASP A 100 12.04 2.88 0.99
CA ASP A 100 12.40 4.26 0.64
C ASP A 100 11.95 4.62 -0.78
N ALA A 101 12.21 3.72 -1.73
CA ALA A 101 11.77 3.91 -3.11
C ALA A 101 10.24 3.79 -3.31
N LEU A 102 9.51 3.17 -2.38
CA LEU A 102 8.04 3.17 -2.36
C LEU A 102 7.48 4.48 -1.78
N VAL A 103 8.20 5.12 -0.84
CA VAL A 103 7.90 6.48 -0.37
C VAL A 103 8.09 7.48 -1.51
N ASP A 104 9.18 7.38 -2.27
CA ASP A 104 9.42 8.21 -3.47
C ASP A 104 8.33 8.03 -4.54
N ALA A 105 7.76 6.83 -4.63
CA ALA A 105 6.65 6.52 -5.53
C ALA A 105 5.28 6.97 -4.98
N PHE A 106 5.23 7.56 -3.78
CA PHE A 106 4.02 7.97 -3.06
C PHE A 106 3.04 6.82 -2.80
N LEU A 107 3.54 5.59 -2.68
CA LEU A 107 2.74 4.39 -2.44
C LEU A 107 2.62 4.07 -0.95
N ILE A 108 3.61 4.46 -0.16
CA ILE A 108 3.62 4.37 1.30
C ILE A 108 4.17 5.67 1.88
N GLU A 109 4.03 5.85 3.18
CA GLU A 109 4.54 7.02 3.90
C GLU A 109 5.50 6.57 5.00
N GLU A 110 6.48 7.38 5.37
CA GLU A 110 7.23 7.18 6.61
C GLU A 110 6.29 7.38 7.81
N ALA A 111 6.36 6.47 8.77
CA ALA A 111 5.64 6.59 10.03
C ALA A 111 6.39 7.52 11.00
N GLU A 112 5.77 7.79 12.16
CA GLU A 112 6.38 8.65 13.18
C GLU A 112 7.62 8.00 13.81
N VAL A 113 7.64 6.67 13.92
CA VAL A 113 8.80 5.92 14.39
C VAL A 113 9.78 5.72 13.23
N PRO A 114 11.05 6.16 13.35
CA PRO A 114 12.04 5.96 12.30
C PRO A 114 12.20 4.48 11.93
N GLY A 115 12.25 4.19 10.62
CA GLY A 115 12.31 2.82 10.12
C GLY A 115 10.97 2.09 10.09
N HIS A 116 9.87 2.77 10.40
CA HIS A 116 8.52 2.28 10.19
C HIS A 116 7.86 3.01 9.03
N TYR A 117 7.01 2.30 8.30
CA TYR A 117 6.31 2.80 7.14
C TYR A 117 4.82 2.50 7.25
N ARG A 118 3.99 3.44 6.83
CA ARG A 118 2.54 3.34 6.91
C ARG A 118 1.95 3.06 5.54
N TYR A 119 1.10 2.04 5.49
CA TYR A 119 0.16 1.89 4.39
C TYR A 119 -1.11 2.64 4.69
N ARG A 120 -1.58 3.34 3.68
CA ARG A 120 -2.89 3.97 3.69
C ARG A 120 -3.97 2.95 3.37
N GLY A 121 -5.17 3.05 3.95
CA GLY A 121 -6.14 1.95 4.01
C GLY A 121 -6.54 1.41 2.63
N LEU A 122 -6.88 2.30 1.69
CA LEU A 122 -7.15 1.92 0.30
C LEU A 122 -5.94 1.22 -0.36
N ILE A 123 -4.74 1.76 -0.17
CA ILE A 123 -3.51 1.22 -0.79
C ILE A 123 -3.15 -0.14 -0.21
N ARG A 124 -3.35 -0.32 1.10
CA ARG A 124 -3.19 -1.61 1.76
C ARG A 124 -4.12 -2.65 1.17
N ARG A 125 -5.40 -2.30 0.96
CA ARG A 125 -6.40 -3.21 0.34
C ARG A 125 -5.98 -3.61 -1.07
N ILE A 126 -5.57 -2.66 -1.91
CA ILE A 126 -5.09 -2.92 -3.27
C ILE A 126 -3.86 -3.83 -3.23
N ALA A 127 -2.85 -3.49 -2.43
CA ALA A 127 -1.61 -4.26 -2.31
C ALA A 127 -1.87 -5.72 -1.90
N ARG A 128 -2.74 -5.95 -0.91
CA ARG A 128 -3.14 -7.29 -0.45
C ARG A 128 -3.89 -8.07 -1.52
N ARG A 129 -4.83 -7.43 -2.23
CA ARG A 129 -5.53 -8.06 -3.35
C ARG A 129 -4.54 -8.50 -4.42
N HIS A 130 -3.60 -7.63 -4.79
CA HIS A 130 -2.54 -7.97 -5.74
C HIS A 130 -1.62 -9.09 -5.21
N ALA A 131 -1.31 -9.13 -3.92
CA ALA A 131 -0.52 -10.22 -3.33
C ALA A 131 -1.21 -11.58 -3.56
N GLY A 132 -2.52 -11.65 -3.32
CA GLY A 132 -3.31 -12.85 -3.57
C GLY A 132 -3.35 -13.26 -5.04
N LEU A 133 -3.49 -12.28 -5.95
CA LEU A 133 -3.56 -12.52 -7.40
C LEU A 133 -2.22 -12.90 -8.04
N VAL A 134 -1.11 -12.33 -7.55
CA VAL A 134 0.21 -12.42 -8.20
C VAL A 134 1.15 -13.39 -7.48
N ASP A 135 1.23 -13.35 -6.15
CA ASP A 135 2.15 -14.20 -5.38
C ASP A 135 1.48 -15.51 -4.94
N GLY A 136 0.17 -15.48 -4.70
CA GLY A 136 -0.62 -16.64 -4.33
C GLY A 136 -0.55 -17.01 -2.84
N PRO A 137 -1.44 -17.91 -2.39
CA PRO A 137 -1.64 -18.20 -0.97
C PRO A 137 -0.44 -18.86 -0.30
N GLU A 138 0.32 -19.70 -1.01
CA GLU A 138 1.50 -20.37 -0.46
C GLU A 138 2.65 -19.39 -0.16
N ALA A 139 2.89 -18.45 -1.08
CA ALA A 139 3.91 -17.42 -0.88
C ALA A 139 3.54 -16.49 0.29
N ILE A 140 2.26 -16.13 0.39
CA ILE A 140 1.70 -15.36 1.51
C ILE A 140 1.91 -16.10 2.84
N ALA A 141 1.51 -17.38 2.91
CA ALA A 141 1.66 -18.19 4.11
C ALA A 141 3.14 -18.33 4.52
N GLY A 142 4.03 -18.57 3.55
CA GLY A 142 5.47 -18.67 3.80
C GLY A 142 6.08 -17.36 4.32
N ALA A 143 5.64 -16.21 3.80
CA ALA A 143 6.09 -14.91 4.29
C ALA A 143 5.62 -14.63 5.71
N LEU A 144 4.33 -14.86 6.00
CA LEU A 144 3.78 -14.72 7.35
C LEU A 144 4.47 -15.67 8.34
N GLY A 145 4.80 -16.89 7.91
CA GLY A 145 5.56 -17.84 8.71
C GLY A 145 6.97 -17.33 9.08
N ARG A 146 7.69 -16.69 8.13
CA ARG A 146 8.99 -16.07 8.41
C ARG A 146 8.87 -14.89 9.38
N LEU A 147 7.87 -14.04 9.20
CA LEU A 147 7.61 -12.92 10.10
C LEU A 147 7.32 -13.41 11.52
N ALA A 148 6.45 -14.41 11.67
CA ALA A 148 6.14 -15.00 12.97
C ALA A 148 7.37 -15.66 13.64
N ALA A 149 8.25 -16.28 12.85
CA ALA A 149 9.49 -16.85 13.36
C ALA A 149 10.47 -15.76 13.84
N ALA A 150 10.55 -14.62 13.15
CA ALA A 150 11.38 -13.48 13.55
C ALA A 150 10.85 -12.76 14.80
N ALA A 151 9.51 -12.72 14.98
CA ALA A 151 8.87 -12.09 16.14
C ALA A 151 8.96 -12.91 17.44
N ARG A 152 9.33 -14.20 17.39
CA ARG A 152 9.58 -15.00 18.60
C ARG A 152 10.95 -14.58 19.17
N PRO A 153 11.02 -13.94 20.36
CA PRO A 153 12.31 -13.71 20.99
C PRO A 153 12.94 -15.06 21.30
N LEU A 154 14.27 -15.16 21.09
CA LEU A 154 15.08 -16.22 21.69
C LEU A 154 14.87 -16.14 23.21
N VAL A 155 13.97 -16.96 23.75
CA VAL A 155 13.88 -17.18 25.18
C VAL A 155 15.20 -17.82 25.56
N ALA A 156 16.11 -16.99 26.09
CA ALA A 156 17.31 -17.44 26.75
C ALA A 156 16.85 -18.36 27.89
N THR A 157 17.10 -19.66 27.71
CA THR A 157 16.99 -20.63 28.79
C THR A 157 18.15 -20.33 29.73
N GLY A 158 17.85 -19.82 30.92
CA GLY A 158 18.78 -19.56 32.02
C GLY A 158 18.08 -19.81 33.33
#